data_AF-A0A7S0VNM1-F1
#
_entry.id   AF-A0A7S0VNM1-F1
#
_cell.length_a   1.000
_cell.length_b   1.000
_cell.length_c   1.000
_cell.angle_alpha   90.00
_cell.angle_beta   90.00
_cell.angle_gamma   90.00
#
_symmetry.space_group_name_H-M   'P 1'
#
loop_
_entity.id
_entity.type
_entity.pdbx_description
1 polymer ?
#
loop_
_entity_poly.entity_id
_entity_poly.type
_entity_poly.pdbx_seq_one_letter_code
_entity_poly.pdbx_strand_id
1 'polypeptide(L)'
;EPYYDQKVDIYSMGMIFWYILTGERPFEGVRPAQIARQASNGHVRPPLDCVQWPQMEAVIQNMWSDSPDTRPSGGEILNEIEEVIANGCDKKGCFKNCIGL
;
A
#
# COMPACT_ATOMS: atom_id res chain seq x y z
N GLU A 1 26.17 -5.04 4.12
CA GLU A 1 25.29 -5.86 3.28
C GLU A 1 23.88 -5.32 3.37
N PRO A 2 23.05 -5.40 2.32
CA PRO A 2 21.63 -5.07 2.46
C PRO A 2 20.99 -6.04 3.46
N TYR A 3 20.46 -5.50 4.56
CA TYR A 3 19.74 -6.28 5.57
C TYR A 3 18.34 -6.56 5.03
N TYR A 4 18.06 -7.83 4.71
CA TYR A 4 16.76 -8.28 4.24
C TYR A 4 16.03 -8.94 5.41
N ASP A 5 14.93 -8.34 5.82
CA ASP A 5 14.05 -8.85 6.85
C ASP A 5 12.59 -8.79 6.40
N GLN A 6 11.68 -9.16 7.30
CA GLN A 6 10.25 -9.13 7.03
C GLN A 6 9.77 -7.74 6.54
N LYS A 7 10.43 -6.65 6.92
CA LYS A 7 10.01 -5.28 6.58
C LYS A 7 10.10 -5.00 5.08
N VAL A 8 10.91 -5.76 4.33
CA VAL A 8 10.96 -5.69 2.86
C VAL A 8 9.71 -6.29 2.23
N ASP A 9 9.21 -7.39 2.80
CA ASP A 9 7.97 -8.02 2.36
C ASP A 9 6.76 -7.12 2.68
N ILE A 10 6.76 -6.46 3.84
CA ILE A 10 5.72 -5.50 4.24
C ILE A 10 5.62 -4.32 3.26
N TYR A 11 6.78 -3.76 2.85
CA TYR A 11 6.81 -2.73 1.82
C TYR A 11 6.15 -3.18 0.52
N SER A 12 6.53 -4.38 0.06
CA SER A 12 6.02 -4.94 -1.20
C SER A 12 4.52 -5.23 -1.11
N MET A 13 4.05 -5.65 0.06
CA MET A 13 2.63 -5.85 0.33
C MET A 13 1.86 -4.52 0.25
N GLY A 14 2.41 -3.40 0.73
CA GLY A 14 1.77 -2.08 0.63
C GLY A 14 1.56 -1.65 -0.83
N MET A 15 2.54 -1.90 -1.69
CA MET A 15 2.43 -1.68 -3.14
C MET A 15 1.32 -2.53 -3.77
N ILE A 16 1.17 -3.78 -3.32
CA ILE A 16 0.11 -4.68 -3.80
C ILE A 16 -1.28 -4.19 -3.35
N PHE A 17 -1.43 -3.77 -2.09
CA PHE A 17 -2.69 -3.19 -1.61
C PHE A 17 -3.08 -1.95 -2.41
N TRP A 18 -2.11 -1.05 -2.67
CA TRP A 18 -2.36 0.12 -3.52
C TRP A 18 -2.82 -0.28 -4.93
N TYR A 19 -2.15 -1.25 -5.57
CA TYR A 19 -2.55 -1.78 -6.87
C TYR A 19 -3.98 -2.36 -6.86
N ILE A 20 -4.34 -3.11 -5.82
CA ILE A 20 -5.67 -3.73 -5.70
C ILE A 20 -6.76 -2.67 -5.51
N LEU A 21 -6.53 -1.67 -4.66
CA LEU A 21 -7.54 -0.66 -4.33
C LEU A 21 -7.73 0.38 -5.44
N THR A 22 -6.69 0.67 -6.22
CA THR A 22 -6.76 1.63 -7.33
C THR A 22 -7.07 0.96 -8.66
N GLY A 23 -6.69 -0.32 -8.83
CA GLY A 23 -6.71 -1.00 -10.13
C GLY A 23 -5.62 -0.50 -11.10
N GLU A 24 -4.72 0.37 -10.65
CA GLU A 24 -3.70 1.02 -11.48
C GLU A 24 -2.33 0.38 -11.31
N ARG A 25 -1.50 0.41 -12.35
CA ARG A 25 -0.11 -0.04 -12.24
C ARG A 25 0.75 1.04 -11.59
N PRO A 26 1.42 0.76 -10.46
CA PRO A 26 2.32 1.74 -9.86
C PRO A 26 3.46 2.04 -10.84
N PHE A 27 3.65 3.33 -11.11
CA PHE A 27 4.72 3.86 -11.97
C PHE A 27 4.70 3.36 -13.42
N GLU A 28 3.51 3.29 -14.02
CA GLU A 28 3.37 2.92 -15.42
C GLU A 28 4.30 3.73 -16.35
N GLY A 29 4.97 3.03 -17.28
CA GLY A 29 5.92 3.63 -18.21
C GLY A 29 7.33 3.86 -17.66
N VAL A 30 7.60 3.60 -16.37
CA VAL A 30 8.94 3.71 -15.78
C VAL A 30 9.65 2.35 -15.72
N ARG A 31 10.97 2.34 -15.94
CA ARG A 31 11.77 1.10 -15.87
C ARG A 31 11.88 0.60 -14.43
N PRO A 32 11.71 -0.71 -14.15
CA PRO A 32 11.75 -1.26 -12.79
C PRO A 32 13.01 -0.92 -12.00
N ALA A 33 14.19 -0.96 -12.63
CA ALA A 33 15.46 -0.62 -11.98
C ALA A 33 15.54 0.86 -11.55
N GLN A 34 14.91 1.77 -12.31
CA GLN A 34 14.85 3.19 -11.95
C GLN A 34 13.91 3.39 -10.76
N ILE A 35 12.76 2.72 -10.73
CA ILE A 35 11.82 2.76 -9.61
C ILE A 35 12.44 2.18 -8.35
N ALA A 36 13.09 1.01 -8.42
CA ALA A 36 13.75 0.41 -7.27
C ALA A 36 14.75 1.37 -6.61
N ARG A 37 15.55 2.08 -7.43
CA ARG A 37 16.52 3.08 -6.95
C ARG A 37 15.85 4.33 -6.35
N GLN A 38 14.75 4.80 -6.94
CA GLN A 38 14.03 5.97 -6.42
C GLN A 38 13.28 5.63 -5.13
N ALA A 39 12.65 4.46 -5.08
CA ALA A 39 11.94 3.94 -3.93
C ALA A 39 12.88 3.70 -2.74
N SER A 40 14.06 3.10 -2.98
CA SER A 40 15.07 2.85 -1.93
C SER A 40 15.60 4.11 -1.28
N ASN A 41 15.56 5.24 -1.99
CA ASN A 41 16.03 6.52 -1.49
C ASN A 41 14.90 7.36 -0.87
N GLY A 42 13.68 6.83 -0.74
CA GLY A 42 12.51 7.56 -0.23
C GLY A 42 11.96 8.63 -1.17
N HIS A 43 12.32 8.61 -2.46
CA HIS A 43 11.97 9.70 -3.37
C HIS A 43 10.64 9.50 -4.09
N VAL A 44 10.11 8.27 -4.13
CA VAL A 44 8.94 7.96 -4.97
C VAL A 44 8.05 6.91 -4.28
N ARG A 45 6.75 7.23 -4.19
CA ARG A 45 5.63 6.37 -3.81
C ARG A 45 4.44 6.68 -4.72
N PRO A 46 3.54 5.72 -4.97
CA PRO A 46 2.29 6.03 -5.67
C PRO A 46 1.42 6.98 -4.84
N PRO A 47 0.57 7.79 -5.48
CA PRO A 47 -0.29 8.75 -4.78
C PRO A 47 -1.43 8.02 -4.05
N LEU A 48 -1.68 8.38 -2.79
CA LEU A 48 -2.69 7.72 -1.94
C LEU A 48 -4.11 8.25 -2.13
N ASP A 49 -4.28 9.44 -2.69
CA ASP A 49 -5.59 10.06 -2.97
C ASP A 49 -6.43 9.27 -3.99
N CYS A 50 -5.79 8.41 -4.79
CA CYS A 50 -6.47 7.45 -5.67
C CYS A 50 -7.19 6.33 -4.88
N VAL A 51 -6.81 6.07 -3.63
CA VAL A 51 -7.46 5.07 -2.79
C VAL A 51 -8.74 5.66 -2.22
N GLN A 52 -9.90 5.24 -2.73
CA GLN A 52 -11.21 5.74 -2.26
C GLN A 52 -11.64 5.11 -0.92
N TRP A 53 -10.71 4.95 0.01
CA TRP A 53 -10.93 4.38 1.34
C TRP A 53 -9.92 4.97 2.34
N PRO A 54 -10.24 6.11 2.97
CA PRO A 54 -9.30 6.88 3.78
C PRO A 54 -8.63 6.10 4.92
N GLN A 55 -9.36 5.18 5.54
CA GLN A 55 -8.81 4.33 6.59
C GLN A 55 -7.75 3.36 6.06
N MET A 56 -7.90 2.87 4.83
CA MET A 56 -6.90 2.02 4.18
C MET A 56 -5.69 2.81 3.67
N GLU A 57 -5.84 4.10 3.34
CA GLU A 57 -4.71 4.95 2.99
C GLU A 57 -3.65 4.95 4.10
N ALA A 58 -4.08 5.11 5.36
CA ALA A 58 -3.19 5.13 6.52
C ALA A 58 -2.47 3.78 6.71
N VAL A 59 -3.19 2.66 6.54
CA VAL A 59 -2.60 1.31 6.62
C VAL A 59 -1.52 1.15 5.56
N ILE A 60 -1.83 1.47 4.29
CA ILE A 60 -0.87 1.38 3.19
C ILE A 60 0.33 2.31 3.43
N GLN A 61 0.10 3.52 3.95
CA GLN A 61 1.13 4.48 4.28
C GLN A 61 2.16 3.92 5.27
N ASN A 62 1.68 3.23 6.31
CA ASN A 62 2.54 2.61 7.32
C ASN A 62 3.36 1.44 6.76
N MET A 63 2.78 0.66 5.84
CA MET A 63 3.43 -0.50 5.25
C MET A 63 4.68 -0.15 4.42
N TRP A 64 4.68 1.01 3.77
CA TRP A 64 5.78 1.44 2.90
C TRP A 64 6.56 2.66 3.41
N SER A 65 6.53 2.87 4.73
CA SER A 65 7.33 3.88 5.43
C SER A 65 8.80 3.82 5.02
N ASP A 66 9.43 5.00 4.93
CA ASP A 66 10.84 5.12 4.51
C ASP A 66 11.79 4.38 5.45
N SER A 67 11.55 4.48 6.76
CA SER A 67 12.28 3.70 7.75
C SER A 67 11.69 2.28 7.86
N PRO A 68 12.46 1.21 7.55
CA PRO A 68 11.98 -0.17 7.70
C PRO A 68 11.52 -0.49 9.12
N ASP A 69 12.18 0.07 10.14
CA ASP A 69 11.87 -0.16 11.55
C ASP A 69 10.48 0.36 11.95
N THR A 70 9.96 1.34 11.21
CA THR A 70 8.64 1.93 11.46
C THR A 70 7.50 1.20 10.74
N ARG A 71 7.82 0.26 9.84
CA ARG A 71 6.78 -0.52 9.17
C ARG A 71 6.20 -1.51 10.18
N PRO A 72 4.88 -1.70 10.23
CA PRO A 72 4.26 -2.67 11.12
C PRO A 72 4.64 -4.11 10.76
N SER A 73 4.49 -5.03 11.69
CA SER A 73 4.52 -6.47 11.43
C SER A 73 3.28 -6.93 10.67
N GLY A 74 3.34 -8.11 10.06
CA GLY A 74 2.17 -8.69 9.40
C GLY A 74 0.96 -8.88 10.32
N GLY A 75 1.20 -9.16 11.61
CA GLY A 75 0.12 -9.28 12.60
C GLY A 75 -0.53 -7.95 12.95
N GLU A 76 0.26 -6.88 13.11
CA GLU A 76 -0.27 -5.53 13.34
C GLU A 76 -1.11 -5.05 12.14
N ILE A 77 -0.64 -5.30 10.92
CA ILE A 77 -1.39 -4.96 9.69
C ILE A 77 -2.71 -5.72 9.62
N LEU A 78 -2.71 -7.02 9.95
CA LEU A 78 -3.93 -7.81 9.95
C LEU A 78 -4.96 -7.21 10.93
N ASN A 79 -4.52 -6.87 12.15
CA ASN A 79 -5.40 -6.25 13.14
C ASN A 79 -5.94 -4.90 12.64
N GLU A 80 -5.09 -4.04 12.07
CA GLU A 80 -5.52 -2.76 11.49
C GLU A 80 -6.55 -2.96 10.38
N ILE A 81 -6.32 -3.89 9.46
CA ILE A 81 -7.25 -4.20 8.36
C ILE A 81 -8.59 -4.72 8.90
N GLU A 82 -8.57 -5.63 9.89
CA GLU A 82 -9.78 -6.16 10.52
C GLU A 82 -10.60 -5.05 11.18
N GLU A 83 -9.94 -4.13 11.90
CA GLU A 83 -10.59 -2.95 12.49
C GLU A 83 -11.19 -2.03 11.42
N VAL A 84 -10.44 -1.77 10.35
CA VAL A 84 -10.90 -0.93 9.24
C VAL A 84 -12.11 -1.55 8.54
N ILE A 85 -12.12 -2.87 8.34
CA ILE A 85 -13.26 -3.60 7.78
C ILE A 85 -14.46 -3.57 8.75
N ALA A 86 -14.23 -3.82 10.03
CA ALA A 86 -15.29 -3.81 11.04
C ALA A 86 -15.98 -2.45 11.16
N ASN A 87 -15.22 -1.36 11.04
CA ASN A 87 -15.70 0.01 11.17
C ASN A 87 -16.20 0.62 9.84
N GLY A 88 -15.76 0.07 8.69
CA GLY A 88 -16.03 0.60 7.35
C GLY A 88 -17.04 -0.17 6.51
N CYS A 89 -17.56 -1.31 6.98
CA CYS A 89 -18.53 -2.11 6.22
C CYS A 89 -19.96 -1.54 6.31
N ASP A 90 -20.16 -0.34 5.76
CA ASP A 90 -21.50 0.06 5.32
C ASP A 90 -21.78 -0.72 4.03
N LYS A 91 -22.59 -1.78 4.14
CA LYS A 91 -22.80 -2.87 3.15
C LYS A 91 -23.34 -2.44 1.77
N LYS A 92 -23.30 -1.15 1.41
CA LYS A 92 -23.99 -0.59 0.25
C LYS A 92 -23.12 0.12 -0.80
N GLY A 93 -21.83 0.35 -0.59
CA GLY A 93 -21.09 1.30 -1.45
C GLY A 93 -19.77 0.85 -2.09
N CYS A 94 -18.95 -0.01 -1.47
CA CYS A 94 -17.51 -0.01 -1.76
C CYS A 94 -17.03 -0.78 -3.02
N PHE A 95 -17.92 -1.41 -3.79
CA PHE A 95 -17.54 -2.17 -5.00
C PHE A 95 -18.06 -1.61 -6.31
N LYS A 96 -18.73 -0.45 -6.31
CA LYS A 96 -19.24 0.16 -7.55
C LYS A 96 -18.45 1.42 -7.89
N ASN A 97 -17.34 1.21 -8.61
CA ASN A 97 -16.87 2.01 -9.76
C ASN A 97 -15.39 1.79 -10.13
N CYS A 98 -14.84 0.58 -9.93
CA CYS A 98 -13.53 0.21 -10.48
C CYS A 98 -13.65 -0.89 -11.54
N ILE A 99 -14.51 -0.66 -12.53
CA ILE A 99 -14.43 -1.23 -13.89
C ILE A 99 -15.40 -0.39 -14.72
N GLY A 100 -14.86 0.39 -15.66
CA GLY A 100 -15.64 1.11 -16.65
C GLY A 100 -16.27 0.14 -17.66
N LEU A 101 -17.32 -0.56 -17.23
CA LEU A 101 -18.33 -1.21 -18.07
C LEU A 101 -19.71 -0.71 -17.65
#